data_AF-A0A6B2R089-F1
#
_entry.id   AF-A0A6B2R089-F1
#
_cell.length_a   1.000
_cell.length_b   1.000
_cell.length_c   1.000
_cell.angle_alpha   90.00
_cell.angle_beta   90.00
_cell.angle_gamma   90.00
#
_symmetry.space_group_name_H-M   'P 1'
#
loop_
_entity.id
_entity.type
_entity.pdbx_description
1 polymer ?
#
loop_
_entity_poly.entity_id
_entity_poly.type
_entity_poly.pdbx_seq_one_letter_code
_entity_poly.pdbx_strand_id
1 'polypeptide(L)'
;MRQQIDCAVLSLATHDDWMAEAVAKSQPSLTRIKLHYLKWEDTSGLPDLQNRLIRLDTQAIAQGAVSLRRYDVCLIPVSLDTLGWTRQALAAIPKGPFTPMFGILSGLRSAAMQDLVDLGMADFVRVPVCPEELRARILTAVVRAPKIGGLREPESAYGTTSWCEQAKLSLNMRTGVHKSSLEKPLQRTARPTRVAIGTNRVQIRTGVSLIQVDKESIDNEMIESFRSSKSKVVEQFEREYISKALLTHQGNIASAARASQKHRRAFWALMRKYQIDASQYRIDDGAE
;
A
#
# COMPACT_ATOMS: atom_id res chain seq x y z
N MET A 1 -17.81 -10.12 13.44
CA MET A 1 -16.65 -10.48 12.60
C MET A 1 -16.92 -11.86 12.02
N ARG A 2 -16.77 -12.07 10.70
CA ARG A 2 -16.89 -13.42 10.13
C ARG A 2 -15.86 -14.31 10.81
N GLN A 3 -16.30 -15.45 11.34
CA GLN A 3 -15.44 -16.35 12.11
C GLN A 3 -14.50 -17.16 11.20
N GLN A 4 -14.79 -17.20 9.90
CA GLN A 4 -14.10 -18.00 8.89
C GLN A 4 -14.10 -17.26 7.54
N ILE A 5 -13.01 -17.36 6.79
CA ILE A 5 -12.82 -16.80 5.45
C ILE A 5 -12.76 -17.95 4.45
N ASP A 6 -13.58 -17.89 3.41
CA ASP A 6 -13.57 -18.88 2.33
C ASP A 6 -12.74 -18.38 1.16
N CYS A 7 -11.63 -19.07 0.89
CA CYS A 7 -10.65 -18.71 -0.11
C CYS A 7 -10.69 -19.73 -1.26
N ALA A 8 -10.95 -19.25 -2.47
CA ALA A 8 -10.83 -20.05 -3.68
C ALA A 8 -9.37 -20.11 -4.14
N VAL A 9 -8.91 -21.28 -4.57
CA VAL A 9 -7.56 -21.48 -5.14
C VAL A 9 -7.72 -21.96 -6.58
N LEU A 10 -7.31 -21.16 -7.55
CA LEU A 10 -7.33 -21.57 -8.95
C LEU A 10 -6.18 -22.56 -9.20
N SER A 11 -6.53 -23.79 -9.57
CA SER A 11 -5.55 -24.81 -10.00
C SER A 11 -5.39 -24.71 -11.52
N LEU A 12 -4.14 -24.52 -11.97
CA LEU A 12 -3.73 -24.46 -13.37
C LEU A 12 -2.68 -25.57 -13.58
N ALA A 13 -2.81 -26.38 -14.63
CA ALA A 13 -1.91 -27.50 -14.88
C ALA A 13 -0.42 -27.08 -14.94
N THR A 14 -0.14 -25.88 -15.47
CA THR A 14 1.23 -25.34 -15.58
C THR A 14 1.87 -25.05 -14.21
N HIS A 15 1.09 -24.90 -13.14
CA HIS A 15 1.55 -24.43 -11.83
C HIS A 15 1.25 -25.38 -10.67
N ASP A 16 0.63 -26.53 -10.95
CA ASP A 16 0.12 -27.42 -9.91
C ASP A 16 1.23 -27.88 -8.95
N ASP A 17 2.42 -28.20 -9.50
CA ASP A 17 3.58 -28.68 -8.73
C ASP A 17 4.00 -27.72 -7.60
N TRP A 18 4.32 -26.46 -7.94
CA TRP A 18 4.85 -25.50 -6.97
C TRP A 18 3.76 -24.77 -6.20
N MET A 19 2.57 -24.61 -6.78
CA MET A 19 1.44 -23.98 -6.12
C MET A 19 0.91 -24.87 -4.99
N ALA A 20 0.77 -26.18 -5.24
CA ALA A 20 0.39 -27.14 -4.20
C ALA A 20 1.40 -27.13 -3.05
N GLU A 21 2.70 -27.10 -3.35
CA GLU A 21 3.76 -27.02 -2.35
C GLU A 21 3.69 -25.71 -1.54
N ALA A 22 3.53 -24.57 -2.21
CA ALA A 22 3.43 -23.27 -1.55
C ALA A 22 2.20 -23.18 -0.63
N VAL A 23 1.06 -23.69 -1.08
CA VAL A 23 -0.17 -23.73 -0.29
C VAL A 23 -0.05 -24.69 0.88
N ALA A 24 0.48 -25.90 0.68
CA ALA A 24 0.69 -26.89 1.74
C ALA A 24 1.60 -26.36 2.85
N LYS A 25 2.70 -25.65 2.49
CA LYS A 25 3.58 -25.00 3.46
C LYS A 25 2.87 -23.91 4.28
N SER A 26 1.92 -23.20 3.67
CA SER A 26 1.19 -22.10 4.32
C SER A 26 -0.04 -22.54 5.14
N GLN A 27 -0.58 -23.72 4.84
CA GLN A 27 -1.79 -24.29 5.46
C GLN A 27 -1.82 -24.25 6.99
N PRO A 28 -0.73 -24.57 7.75
CA PRO A 28 -0.77 -24.53 9.22
C PRO A 28 -1.00 -23.11 9.79
N SER A 29 -0.49 -22.06 9.14
CA SER A 29 -0.67 -20.68 9.58
C SER A 29 -2.01 -20.07 9.14
N LEU A 30 -2.75 -20.71 8.23
CA LEU A 30 -4.03 -20.23 7.71
C LEU A 30 -5.21 -20.57 8.65
N THR A 31 -5.05 -20.39 9.97
CA THR A 31 -6.14 -20.59 10.94
C THR A 31 -7.35 -19.70 10.60
N ARG A 32 -8.54 -20.30 10.52
CA ARG A 32 -9.81 -19.66 10.11
C ARG A 32 -9.90 -19.26 8.63
N ILE A 33 -9.01 -19.74 7.77
CA ILE A 33 -9.12 -19.59 6.31
C ILE A 33 -9.31 -20.98 5.71
N LYS A 34 -10.44 -21.20 5.03
CA LYS A 34 -10.74 -22.47 4.35
C LYS A 34 -10.40 -22.34 2.88
N LEU A 35 -9.56 -23.26 2.39
CA LEU A 35 -9.12 -23.29 1.01
C LEU A 35 -10.03 -24.20 0.18
N HIS A 36 -10.47 -23.71 -0.98
CA HIS A 36 -11.30 -24.42 -1.92
C HIS A 36 -10.64 -24.42 -3.30
N TYR A 37 -10.13 -25.58 -3.73
CA TYR A 37 -9.51 -25.71 -5.04
C TYR A 37 -10.56 -25.69 -6.15
N LEU A 38 -10.39 -24.76 -7.09
CA LEU A 38 -11.19 -24.63 -8.30
C LEU A 38 -10.42 -25.27 -9.46
N LYS A 39 -10.93 -26.39 -9.96
CA LYS A 39 -10.47 -27.04 -11.18
C LYS A 39 -11.38 -26.59 -12.31
N TRP A 40 -10.96 -25.57 -13.06
CA TRP A 40 -11.69 -25.04 -14.22
C TRP A 40 -11.11 -25.47 -15.56
N GLU A 41 -9.93 -26.09 -15.54
CA GLU A 41 -9.30 -26.62 -16.73
C GLU A 41 -9.86 -28.02 -17.03
N ASP A 42 -10.53 -28.17 -18.17
CA ASP A 42 -11.04 -29.46 -18.63
C ASP A 42 -9.86 -30.40 -18.99
N THR A 43 -9.61 -31.39 -18.14
CA THR A 43 -8.53 -32.38 -18.32
C THR A 43 -8.89 -33.44 -19.39
N SER A 44 -10.00 -33.29 -20.11
CA SER A 44 -10.59 -34.31 -20.99
C SER A 44 -9.95 -34.40 -22.39
N GLY A 45 -9.05 -33.47 -22.76
CA GLY A 45 -8.27 -33.55 -24.00
C GLY A 45 -6.87 -34.14 -23.76
N LEU A 46 -6.44 -35.10 -24.59
CA LEU A 46 -5.10 -35.69 -24.62
C LEU A 46 -4.00 -34.69 -24.21
N PRO A 47 -3.09 -35.04 -23.26
CA PRO A 47 -2.03 -34.15 -22.84
C PRO A 47 -1.06 -33.96 -24.01
N ASP A 48 -1.07 -32.78 -24.61
CA ASP A 48 -0.08 -32.41 -25.60
C ASP A 48 1.22 -32.14 -24.85
N LEU A 49 2.07 -33.17 -24.74
CA LEU A 49 3.26 -33.22 -23.89
C LEU A 49 4.28 -32.11 -24.19
N GLN A 50 4.14 -31.42 -25.32
CA GLN A 50 5.08 -30.40 -25.79
C GLN A 50 4.66 -28.96 -25.48
N ASN A 51 3.42 -28.71 -25.06
CA ASN A 51 2.92 -27.35 -24.86
C ASN A 51 2.15 -27.20 -23.54
N ARG A 52 2.86 -26.82 -22.46
CA ARG A 52 2.26 -26.45 -21.16
C ARG A 52 1.53 -25.09 -21.22
N LEU A 53 0.76 -24.84 -22.27
CA LEU A 53 -0.12 -23.67 -22.35
C LEU A 53 -1.33 -23.87 -21.44
N ILE A 54 -1.78 -22.76 -20.84
CA ILE A 54 -3.07 -22.73 -20.14
C ILE A 54 -4.18 -23.03 -21.14
N ARG A 55 -4.98 -24.08 -20.89
CA ARG A 55 -6.13 -24.44 -21.74
C ARG A 55 -7.41 -23.69 -21.37
N LEU A 56 -7.38 -22.96 -20.25
CA LEU A 56 -8.50 -22.17 -19.76
C LEU A 56 -8.72 -20.93 -20.64
N ASP A 57 -9.97 -20.68 -21.04
CA ASP A 57 -10.30 -19.47 -21.79
C ASP A 57 -10.05 -18.21 -20.94
N THR A 58 -9.62 -17.12 -21.58
CA THR A 58 -9.40 -15.81 -20.97
C THR A 58 -10.65 -15.26 -20.30
N GLN A 59 -11.84 -15.59 -20.82
CA GLN A 59 -13.12 -15.16 -20.25
C GLN A 59 -13.63 -16.07 -19.12
N ALA A 60 -12.99 -17.21 -18.86
CA ALA A 60 -13.49 -18.18 -17.88
C ALA A 60 -13.65 -17.59 -16.47
N ILE A 61 -12.74 -16.71 -16.05
CA ILE A 61 -12.84 -16.02 -14.74
C ILE A 61 -14.04 -15.07 -14.72
N ALA A 62 -14.27 -14.33 -15.80
CA ALA A 62 -15.39 -13.41 -15.93
C ALA A 62 -16.73 -14.16 -16.00
N GLN A 63 -16.79 -15.30 -16.69
CA GLN A 63 -17.97 -16.17 -16.73
C GLN A 63 -18.23 -16.83 -15.36
N GLY A 64 -17.16 -17.23 -14.67
CA GLY A 64 -17.18 -17.78 -13.31
C GLY A 64 -17.50 -16.76 -12.21
N ALA A 65 -17.74 -15.48 -12.56
CA ALA A 65 -18.02 -14.39 -11.63
C ALA A 65 -19.05 -14.74 -10.55
N VAL A 66 -20.18 -15.31 -10.97
CA VAL A 66 -21.30 -15.65 -10.08
C VAL A 66 -20.87 -16.73 -9.07
N SER A 67 -20.14 -17.72 -9.55
CA SER A 67 -19.58 -18.82 -8.76
C SER A 67 -18.59 -18.28 -7.72
N LEU A 68 -17.74 -17.33 -8.10
CA LEU A 68 -16.71 -16.74 -7.23
C LEU A 68 -17.26 -15.85 -6.10
N ARG A 69 -18.50 -15.33 -6.22
CA ARG A 69 -19.13 -14.49 -5.19
C ARG A 69 -19.33 -15.20 -3.85
N ARG A 70 -19.33 -16.54 -3.83
CA ARG A 70 -19.42 -17.32 -2.58
C ARG A 70 -18.15 -17.25 -1.75
N TYR A 71 -17.03 -16.89 -2.36
CA TYR A 71 -15.73 -16.80 -1.72
C TYR A 71 -15.40 -15.37 -1.35
N ASP A 72 -14.66 -15.21 -0.25
CA ASP A 72 -14.18 -13.91 0.20
C ASP A 72 -12.95 -13.44 -0.59
N VAL A 73 -12.15 -14.37 -1.12
CA VAL A 73 -10.93 -14.10 -1.90
C VAL A 73 -10.66 -15.23 -2.89
N CYS A 74 -10.00 -14.93 -4.02
CA CYS A 74 -9.54 -15.93 -4.97
C CYS A 74 -8.03 -15.81 -5.20
N LEU A 75 -7.31 -16.90 -4.96
CA LEU A 75 -5.87 -17.04 -5.20
C LEU A 75 -5.62 -17.49 -6.64
N ILE A 76 -4.74 -16.77 -7.34
CA ILE A 76 -4.31 -17.06 -8.71
C ILE A 76 -2.80 -17.26 -8.72
N PRO A 77 -2.30 -18.43 -9.15
CA PRO A 77 -0.87 -18.63 -9.38
C PRO A 77 -0.45 -17.93 -10.68
N VAL A 78 0.67 -17.19 -10.65
CA VAL A 78 1.20 -16.48 -11.82
C VAL A 78 2.70 -16.69 -11.95
N SER A 79 3.13 -17.14 -13.12
CA SER A 79 4.54 -17.17 -13.54
C SER A 79 4.75 -16.27 -14.76
N LEU A 80 5.98 -16.23 -15.26
CA LEU A 80 6.28 -15.56 -16.53
C LEU A 80 5.54 -16.18 -17.72
N ASP A 81 5.35 -17.50 -17.72
CA ASP A 81 4.72 -18.24 -18.82
C ASP A 81 3.22 -17.94 -18.92
N THR A 82 2.57 -17.70 -17.77
CA THR A 82 1.13 -17.48 -17.65
C THR A 82 0.73 -16.03 -17.49
N LEU A 83 1.71 -15.12 -17.48
CA LEU A 83 1.50 -13.70 -17.31
C LEU A 83 0.61 -13.11 -18.41
N GLY A 84 0.83 -13.49 -19.67
CA GLY A 84 0.03 -13.01 -20.81
C GLY A 84 -1.45 -13.33 -20.64
N TRP A 85 -1.74 -14.59 -20.31
CA TRP A 85 -3.10 -15.05 -20.03
C TRP A 85 -3.70 -14.35 -18.82
N THR A 86 -2.95 -14.24 -17.71
CA THR A 86 -3.44 -13.60 -16.46
C THR A 86 -3.82 -12.15 -16.69
N ARG A 87 -3.03 -11.40 -17.48
CA ARG A 87 -3.40 -10.02 -17.85
C ARG A 87 -4.71 -9.96 -18.61
N GLN A 88 -4.89 -10.84 -19.60
CA GLN A 88 -6.13 -10.89 -20.40
C GLN A 88 -7.33 -11.30 -19.53
N ALA A 89 -7.15 -12.27 -18.65
CA ALA A 89 -8.20 -12.74 -17.76
C ALA A 89 -8.62 -11.67 -16.74
N LEU A 90 -7.67 -10.93 -16.15
CA LEU A 90 -7.98 -9.81 -15.27
C LEU A 90 -8.65 -8.65 -16.03
N ALA A 91 -8.18 -8.33 -17.23
CA ALA A 91 -8.77 -7.29 -18.08
C ALA A 91 -10.22 -7.61 -18.50
N ALA A 92 -10.55 -8.90 -18.61
CA ALA A 92 -11.89 -9.39 -18.93
C ALA A 92 -12.88 -9.28 -17.76
N ILE A 93 -12.39 -9.16 -16.52
CA ILE A 93 -13.26 -9.05 -15.34
C ILE A 93 -13.99 -7.70 -15.40
N PRO A 94 -15.33 -7.68 -15.30
CA PRO A 94 -16.09 -6.44 -15.34
C PRO A 94 -15.73 -5.54 -14.16
N LYS A 95 -15.61 -4.24 -14.42
CA LYS A 95 -15.33 -3.22 -13.39
C LYS A 95 -16.55 -3.07 -12.48
N GLY A 96 -16.59 -3.86 -11.42
CA GLY A 96 -17.67 -3.90 -10.44
C GLY A 96 -17.20 -4.57 -9.15
N PRO A 97 -18.06 -4.71 -8.14
CA PRO A 97 -17.69 -5.39 -6.91
C PRO A 97 -17.51 -6.88 -7.24
N PHE A 98 -16.25 -7.29 -7.30
CA PHE A 98 -15.81 -8.65 -7.61
C PHE A 98 -15.07 -9.21 -6.41
N THR A 99 -15.02 -10.53 -6.29
CA THR A 99 -14.17 -11.19 -5.31
C THR A 99 -12.72 -10.71 -5.52
N PRO A 100 -11.99 -10.26 -4.50
CA PRO A 100 -10.62 -9.78 -4.67
C PRO A 100 -9.73 -10.92 -5.22
N MET A 101 -9.04 -10.63 -6.32
CA MET A 101 -8.08 -11.55 -6.94
C MET A 101 -6.71 -11.34 -6.30
N PHE A 102 -6.12 -12.39 -5.76
CA PHE A 102 -4.86 -12.35 -5.02
C PHE A 102 -3.81 -13.22 -5.72
N GLY A 103 -2.68 -12.64 -6.07
CA GLY A 103 -1.63 -13.34 -6.82
C GLY A 103 -0.62 -14.07 -5.94
N ILE A 104 -0.29 -15.32 -6.28
CA ILE A 104 0.96 -15.95 -5.83
C ILE A 104 1.93 -15.95 -7.02
N LEU A 105 3.00 -15.16 -6.93
CA LEU A 105 3.85 -14.81 -8.05
C LEU A 105 5.21 -15.53 -7.97
N SER A 106 5.66 -16.08 -9.10
CA SER A 106 6.97 -16.71 -9.23
C SER A 106 7.77 -16.10 -10.39
N GLY A 107 8.94 -15.53 -10.11
CA GLY A 107 9.85 -15.02 -11.14
C GLY A 107 9.44 -13.71 -11.84
N LEU A 108 8.41 -13.00 -11.35
CA LEU A 108 7.96 -11.73 -11.95
C LEU A 108 8.81 -10.52 -11.53
N ARG A 109 9.03 -9.59 -12.46
CA ARG A 109 9.64 -8.27 -12.22
C ARG A 109 8.61 -7.24 -11.75
N SER A 110 9.08 -6.14 -11.16
CA SER A 110 8.22 -5.07 -10.61
C SER A 110 7.25 -4.47 -11.62
N ALA A 111 7.66 -4.28 -12.87
CA ALA A 111 6.78 -3.78 -13.93
C ALA A 111 5.57 -4.71 -14.14
N ALA A 112 5.82 -6.02 -14.29
CA ALA A 112 4.75 -7.01 -14.45
C ALA A 112 3.83 -7.09 -13.23
N MET A 113 4.37 -6.95 -12.02
CA MET A 113 3.56 -6.92 -10.80
C MET A 113 2.66 -5.68 -10.74
N GLN A 114 3.18 -4.52 -11.15
CA GLN A 114 2.41 -3.28 -11.23
C GLN A 114 1.29 -3.40 -12.27
N ASP A 115 1.59 -3.96 -13.45
CA ASP A 115 0.59 -4.18 -14.51
C ASP A 115 -0.60 -5.00 -13.99
N LEU A 116 -0.34 -6.07 -13.22
CA LEU A 116 -1.39 -6.93 -12.67
C LEU A 116 -2.28 -6.19 -11.67
N VAL A 117 -1.69 -5.35 -10.83
CA VAL A 117 -2.44 -4.51 -9.89
C VAL A 117 -3.28 -3.47 -10.63
N ASP A 118 -2.73 -2.84 -11.65
CA ASP A 118 -3.44 -1.85 -12.48
C ASP A 118 -4.62 -2.48 -13.25
N LEU A 119 -4.51 -3.77 -13.61
CA LEU A 119 -5.58 -4.55 -14.23
C LEU A 119 -6.66 -5.04 -13.24
N GLY A 120 -6.44 -4.89 -11.93
CA GLY A 120 -7.44 -5.22 -10.90
C GLY A 120 -7.04 -6.35 -9.95
N MET A 121 -5.78 -6.80 -9.93
CA MET A 121 -5.27 -7.66 -8.87
C MET A 121 -5.25 -6.88 -7.54
N ALA A 122 -5.82 -7.47 -6.49
CA ALA A 122 -6.01 -6.80 -5.20
C ALA A 122 -4.71 -6.72 -4.38
N ASP A 123 -3.95 -7.81 -4.31
CA ASP A 123 -2.65 -7.91 -3.64
C ASP A 123 -1.92 -9.18 -4.13
N PHE A 124 -0.65 -9.35 -3.76
CA PHE A 124 0.14 -10.50 -4.14
C PHE A 124 1.24 -10.88 -3.12
N VAL A 125 1.71 -12.12 -3.19
CA VAL A 125 2.89 -12.64 -2.47
C VAL A 125 3.84 -13.32 -3.44
N ARG A 126 5.15 -13.25 -3.18
CA ARG A 126 6.16 -13.92 -3.99
C ARG A 126 6.59 -15.24 -3.37
N VAL A 127 6.96 -16.21 -4.21
CA VAL A 127 7.62 -17.45 -3.79
C VAL A 127 9.10 -17.14 -3.46
N PRO A 128 9.68 -17.67 -2.35
CA PRO A 128 9.07 -18.56 -1.35
C PRO A 128 8.06 -17.84 -0.45
N VAL A 129 6.89 -18.45 -0.29
CA VAL A 129 5.77 -17.86 0.45
C VAL A 129 6.03 -17.93 1.96
N CYS A 130 6.00 -16.78 2.64
CA CYS A 130 5.96 -16.73 4.10
C CYS A 130 4.51 -16.96 4.58
N PRO A 131 4.23 -18.00 5.41
CA PRO A 131 2.87 -18.34 5.83
C PRO A 131 2.14 -17.20 6.56
N GLU A 132 2.83 -16.50 7.46
CA GLU A 132 2.26 -15.39 8.23
C GLU A 132 2.02 -14.15 7.35
N GLU A 133 2.89 -13.88 6.37
CA GLU A 133 2.69 -12.79 5.41
C GLU A 133 1.46 -13.05 4.54
N LEU A 134 1.34 -14.28 4.00
CA LEU A 134 0.20 -14.68 3.18
C LEU A 134 -1.12 -14.49 3.95
N ARG A 135 -1.16 -14.98 5.20
CA ARG A 135 -2.31 -14.82 6.09
C ARG A 135 -2.66 -13.33 6.29
N ALA A 136 -1.68 -12.52 6.70
CA ALA A 136 -1.89 -11.11 7.00
C ALA A 136 -2.40 -10.32 5.78
N ARG A 137 -1.86 -10.60 4.58
CA ARG A 137 -2.31 -9.96 3.34
C ARG A 137 -3.68 -10.42 2.90
N ILE A 138 -4.01 -11.71 3.02
CA ILE A 138 -5.38 -12.21 2.75
C ILE A 138 -6.40 -11.51 3.66
N LEU A 139 -6.13 -11.45 4.97
CA LEU A 139 -7.00 -10.75 5.92
C LEU A 139 -7.19 -9.28 5.52
N THR A 140 -6.12 -8.62 5.14
CA THR A 140 -6.15 -7.22 4.70
C THR A 140 -6.94 -7.04 3.40
N ALA A 141 -6.76 -7.93 2.43
CA ALA A 141 -7.47 -7.90 1.15
C ALA A 141 -8.98 -8.07 1.34
N VAL A 142 -9.41 -9.01 2.18
CA VAL A 142 -10.83 -9.24 2.49
C VAL A 142 -11.46 -8.05 3.21
N VAL A 143 -10.72 -7.38 4.12
CA VAL A 143 -11.22 -6.18 4.82
C VAL A 143 -11.33 -4.98 3.87
N ARG A 144 -10.40 -4.84 2.92
CA ARG A 144 -10.38 -3.74 1.94
C ARG A 144 -11.37 -3.93 0.80
N ALA A 145 -11.72 -5.17 0.47
CA ALA A 145 -12.60 -5.47 -0.64
C ALA A 145 -13.99 -4.82 -0.43
N PRO A 146 -14.54 -4.13 -1.43
CA PRO A 146 -15.87 -3.56 -1.35
C PRO A 146 -16.88 -4.70 -1.17
N LYS A 147 -17.60 -4.70 -0.05
CA LYS A 147 -18.58 -5.75 0.27
C LYS A 147 -19.65 -5.80 -0.82
N ILE A 148 -19.75 -6.93 -1.52
CA ILE A 148 -20.87 -7.27 -2.40
C ILE A 148 -22.07 -7.61 -1.50
N GLY A 149 -22.68 -6.60 -0.90
CA GLY A 149 -23.62 -6.86 0.20
C GLY A 149 -23.97 -5.61 0.99
N GLY A 150 -24.37 -4.59 0.26
CA GLY A 150 -25.07 -3.45 0.79
C GLY A 150 -25.79 -2.82 -0.38
N LEU A 151 -26.96 -3.35 -0.74
CA LEU A 151 -28.04 -2.47 -1.16
C LEU A 151 -28.33 -1.62 0.09
N ARG A 152 -27.45 -0.66 0.40
CA ARG A 152 -27.76 0.36 1.38
C ARG A 152 -28.84 1.14 0.68
N GLU A 153 -30.09 0.95 1.09
CA GLU A 153 -31.10 1.97 0.85
C GLU A 153 -30.42 3.30 1.16
N PRO A 154 -30.43 4.27 0.23
CA PRO A 154 -29.84 5.57 0.50
C PRO A 154 -30.36 5.99 1.88
N GLU A 155 -29.44 6.22 2.80
CA GLU A 155 -29.76 6.51 4.19
C GLU A 155 -30.87 7.55 4.19
N SER A 156 -32.05 7.22 4.74
CA SER A 156 -33.20 8.11 4.65
C SER A 156 -32.83 9.38 5.40
N ALA A 157 -32.46 10.42 4.66
CA ALA A 157 -32.05 11.68 5.23
C ALA A 157 -33.31 12.45 5.64
N TYR A 158 -33.95 12.01 6.72
CA TYR A 158 -34.98 12.81 7.36
C TYR A 158 -34.30 14.05 7.95
N GLY A 159 -34.57 15.21 7.36
CA GLY A 159 -34.15 16.50 7.90
C GLY A 159 -32.88 17.13 7.31
N THR A 160 -32.29 16.61 6.22
CA THR A 160 -31.28 17.41 5.48
C THR A 160 -31.96 18.33 4.47
N THR A 161 -31.63 19.62 4.51
CA THR A 161 -32.17 20.66 3.63
C THR A 161 -31.67 20.55 2.17
N SER A 162 -30.93 19.51 1.80
CA SER A 162 -30.45 19.31 0.43
C SER A 162 -31.59 19.02 -0.57
N TRP A 163 -32.72 18.49 -0.08
CA TRP A 163 -33.91 18.30 -0.92
C TRP A 163 -34.56 19.62 -1.37
N CYS A 164 -34.35 20.71 -0.62
CA CYS A 164 -34.78 22.05 -1.02
C CYS A 164 -33.86 22.71 -2.05
N GLU A 165 -32.59 22.30 -2.18
CA GLU A 165 -31.68 22.85 -3.20
C GLU A 165 -31.95 22.26 -4.59
N GLN A 166 -32.29 20.97 -4.67
CA GLN A 166 -32.69 20.35 -5.94
C GLN A 166 -34.05 20.87 -6.44
N ALA A 167 -34.98 21.23 -5.53
CA ALA A 167 -36.26 21.84 -5.87
C ALA A 167 -36.16 23.33 -6.28
N LYS A 168 -35.06 24.03 -5.94
CA LYS A 168 -34.82 25.41 -6.39
C LYS A 168 -34.31 25.51 -7.84
N LEU A 169 -33.85 24.39 -8.42
CA LEU A 169 -33.46 24.33 -9.83
C LEU A 169 -34.63 24.11 -10.80
N SER A 170 -35.85 23.84 -10.33
CA SER A 170 -37.02 23.63 -11.19
C SER A 170 -38.04 24.78 -11.21
N LEU A 171 -37.85 25.87 -10.45
CA LEU A 171 -38.80 26.99 -10.40
C LEU A 171 -38.42 28.27 -11.18
N ASN A 172 -37.27 28.32 -11.85
CA ASN A 172 -36.87 29.49 -12.67
C ASN A 172 -37.01 29.23 -14.18
N MET A 173 -38.12 28.63 -14.60
CA MET A 173 -38.53 28.57 -16.01
C MET A 173 -39.88 29.25 -16.19
N ARG A 174 -39.84 30.58 -16.34
CA ARG A 174 -40.75 31.40 -17.19
C ARG A 174 -40.46 32.90 -16.98
N THR A 175 -39.72 33.50 -17.91
CA THR A 175 -40.11 34.69 -18.69
C THR A 175 -38.90 35.24 -19.47
N GLY A 176 -38.99 35.16 -20.81
CA GLY A 176 -38.74 36.30 -21.71
C GLY A 176 -37.33 36.86 -21.97
N VAL A 177 -36.89 36.63 -23.21
CA VAL A 177 -36.28 37.61 -24.15
C VAL A 177 -34.74 37.75 -24.21
N HIS A 178 -34.27 37.64 -25.45
CA HIS A 178 -32.91 37.72 -26.00
C HIS A 178 -32.05 38.92 -25.56
N LYS A 179 -30.73 38.68 -25.39
CA LYS A 179 -29.66 39.36 -26.17
C LYS A 179 -28.26 38.77 -25.92
N SER A 180 -27.62 38.44 -27.05
CA SER A 180 -26.20 38.53 -27.42
C SER A 180 -25.06 38.34 -26.39
N SER A 181 -24.19 37.41 -26.77
CA SER A 181 -22.73 37.50 -26.85
C SER A 181 -21.85 37.65 -25.60
N LEU A 182 -20.76 36.87 -25.69
CA LEU A 182 -19.43 36.98 -25.09
C LEU A 182 -19.17 36.23 -23.77
N GLU A 183 -18.37 35.17 -23.96
CA GLU A 183 -17.42 34.52 -23.05
C GLU A 183 -17.96 33.61 -21.95
N LYS A 184 -17.95 32.30 -22.24
CA LYS A 184 -17.93 31.23 -21.24
C LYS A 184 -16.47 30.90 -20.89
N PRO A 185 -16.04 30.99 -19.62
CA PRO A 185 -14.99 30.10 -19.13
C PRO A 185 -15.62 28.73 -18.86
N LEU A 186 -15.12 27.68 -19.49
CA LEU A 186 -15.43 26.30 -19.12
C LEU A 186 -14.97 26.04 -17.67
N GLN A 187 -15.88 26.14 -16.71
CA GLN A 187 -15.68 25.52 -15.40
C GLN A 187 -16.23 24.09 -15.42
N ARG A 188 -15.33 23.15 -15.71
CA ARG A 188 -15.52 21.72 -15.43
C ARG A 188 -15.59 21.54 -13.92
N THR A 189 -16.79 21.41 -13.35
CA THR A 189 -16.94 20.89 -11.98
C THR A 189 -16.70 19.38 -12.00
N ALA A 190 -15.43 18.99 -12.07
CA ALA A 190 -15.00 17.64 -11.74
C ALA A 190 -15.10 17.46 -10.22
N ARG A 191 -15.99 16.58 -9.78
CA ARG A 191 -15.97 16.07 -8.40
C ARG A 191 -14.65 15.31 -8.18
N PRO A 192 -13.87 15.60 -7.12
CA PRO A 192 -12.62 14.90 -6.89
C PRO A 192 -12.88 13.64 -6.06
N THR A 193 -12.97 12.49 -6.71
CA THR A 193 -12.64 11.20 -6.07
C THR A 193 -11.32 10.72 -6.65
N ARG A 194 -10.26 11.44 -6.27
CA ARG A 194 -8.89 10.95 -6.41
C ARG A 194 -8.09 11.53 -5.26
N VAL A 195 -7.82 10.71 -4.26
CA VAL A 195 -6.67 10.96 -3.37
C VAL A 195 -5.46 10.80 -4.28
N ALA A 196 -5.03 11.92 -4.87
CA ALA A 196 -3.72 12.03 -5.44
C ALA A 196 -2.74 11.84 -4.28
N ILE A 197 -2.01 10.72 -4.28
CA ILE A 197 -0.72 10.67 -3.61
C ILE A 197 0.10 11.72 -4.33
N GLY A 198 0.15 12.91 -3.74
CA GLY A 198 1.00 13.98 -4.19
C GLY A 198 2.38 13.39 -4.32
N THR A 199 2.94 13.49 -5.53
CA THR A 199 4.38 13.40 -5.73
C THR A 199 4.99 14.60 -5.03
N ASN A 200 5.04 14.56 -3.69
CA ASN A 200 6.19 15.10 -3.02
C ASN A 200 7.33 14.18 -3.44
N ARG A 201 7.91 14.50 -4.61
CA ARG A 201 9.33 14.37 -4.80
C ARG A 201 9.92 15.12 -3.61
N VAL A 202 10.19 14.36 -2.54
CA VAL A 202 11.20 14.73 -1.57
C VAL A 202 12.42 14.93 -2.44
N GLN A 203 12.69 16.18 -2.80
CA GLN A 203 14.05 16.58 -3.12
C GLN A 203 14.81 16.19 -1.86
N ILE A 204 15.48 15.05 -1.91
CA ILE A 204 16.55 14.75 -0.99
C ILE A 204 17.54 15.87 -1.29
N ARG A 205 17.43 16.97 -0.54
CA ARG A 205 18.51 17.92 -0.39
C ARG A 205 19.62 17.09 0.20
N THR A 206 20.53 16.68 -0.67
CA THR A 206 21.89 16.26 -0.40
C THR A 206 22.49 17.24 0.60
N GLY A 207 22.32 16.93 1.87
CA GLY A 207 22.70 17.76 3.01
C GLY A 207 22.75 16.96 4.31
N VAL A 208 22.60 15.63 4.25
CA VAL A 208 23.20 14.77 5.27
C VAL A 208 24.67 14.71 4.87
N SER A 209 25.50 15.46 5.59
CA SER A 209 26.93 15.21 5.57
C SER A 209 27.09 13.73 5.88
N LEU A 210 27.57 12.98 4.89
CA LEU A 210 28.13 11.66 5.13
C LEU A 210 29.08 11.85 6.30
N ILE A 211 28.72 11.29 7.46
CA ILE A 211 29.68 11.07 8.53
C ILE A 211 30.75 10.22 7.85
N GLN A 212 31.89 10.83 7.56
CA GLN A 212 33.08 10.10 7.16
C GLN A 212 33.38 9.18 8.32
N VAL A 213 32.93 7.94 8.22
CA VAL A 213 33.41 6.87 9.08
C VAL A 213 34.80 6.61 8.56
N ASP A 214 35.78 7.20 9.24
CA ASP A 214 37.19 7.00 8.93
C ASP A 214 37.47 5.50 8.92
N LYS A 215 37.88 5.03 7.74
CA LYS A 215 38.08 3.64 7.39
C LYS A 215 39.47 3.18 7.82
N GLU A 216 39.87 3.50 9.03
CA GLU A 216 41.18 3.09 9.57
C GLU A 216 41.01 2.45 10.95
N SER A 217 41.50 1.22 11.06
CA SER A 217 41.40 0.24 12.17
C SER A 217 40.05 -0.50 12.30
N ILE A 218 39.72 -1.38 11.34
CA ILE A 218 38.93 -2.59 11.67
C ILE A 218 39.90 -3.55 12.37
N ASP A 219 40.26 -3.21 13.60
CA ASP A 219 40.79 -4.18 14.53
C ASP A 219 39.64 -5.10 14.94
N ASN A 220 39.99 -6.35 15.17
CA ASN A 220 39.12 -7.51 15.37
C ASN A 220 38.30 -7.43 16.68
N GLU A 221 37.53 -6.37 16.88
CA GLU A 221 36.53 -6.27 17.95
C GLU A 221 35.32 -7.11 17.55
N MET A 222 34.96 -8.07 18.40
CA MET A 222 33.72 -8.84 18.33
C MET A 222 32.58 -7.94 17.85
N ILE A 223 31.95 -8.28 16.73
CA ILE A 223 30.79 -7.57 16.20
C ILE A 223 29.77 -7.45 17.34
N GLU A 224 29.68 -6.26 17.92
CA GLU A 224 28.74 -6.00 19.00
C GLU A 224 27.32 -6.26 18.51
N SER A 225 26.41 -6.60 19.42
CA SER A 225 25.01 -6.83 19.04
C SER A 225 24.46 -5.63 18.25
N PHE A 226 23.59 -5.89 17.27
CA PHE A 226 22.94 -4.85 16.46
C PHE A 226 22.32 -3.73 17.31
N ARG A 227 21.80 -4.09 18.50
CA ARG A 227 21.27 -3.13 19.48
C ARG A 227 22.34 -2.16 19.98
N SER A 228 23.53 -2.65 20.29
CA SER A 228 24.68 -1.83 20.73
C SER A 228 25.14 -0.89 19.61
N SER A 229 25.42 -1.43 18.41
CA SER A 229 25.90 -0.63 17.28
C SER A 229 24.90 0.44 16.88
N LYS A 230 23.60 0.12 16.84
CA LYS A 230 22.54 1.11 16.61
C LYS A 230 22.52 2.18 17.70
N SER A 231 22.67 1.79 18.97
CA SER A 231 22.68 2.73 20.09
C SER A 231 23.83 3.72 19.97
N LYS A 232 25.03 3.26 19.60
CA LYS A 232 26.22 4.13 19.39
C LYS A 232 25.98 5.16 18.29
N VAL A 233 25.47 4.73 17.13
CA VAL A 233 25.19 5.63 16.01
C VAL A 233 24.09 6.65 16.36
N VAL A 234 23.02 6.20 17.03
CA VAL A 234 21.94 7.10 17.46
C VAL A 234 22.44 8.10 18.50
N GLU A 235 23.27 7.67 19.44
CA GLU A 235 23.86 8.55 20.44
C GLU A 235 24.76 9.62 19.81
N GLN A 236 25.63 9.23 18.89
CA GLN A 236 26.50 10.17 18.19
C GLN A 236 25.68 11.21 17.41
N PHE A 237 24.67 10.75 16.67
CA PHE A 237 23.73 11.63 15.97
C PHE A 237 23.01 12.59 16.93
N GLU A 238 22.46 12.09 18.04
CA GLU A 238 21.71 12.91 19.00
C GLU A 238 22.60 14.00 19.61
N ARG A 239 23.85 13.66 19.98
CA ARG A 239 24.82 14.63 20.52
C ARG A 239 25.16 15.73 19.51
N GLU A 240 25.59 15.34 18.31
CA GLU A 240 26.00 16.28 17.26
C GLU A 240 24.86 17.23 16.85
N TYR A 241 23.65 16.67 16.71
CA TYR A 241 22.48 17.44 16.32
C TYR A 241 22.10 18.49 17.37
N ILE A 242 22.10 18.13 18.66
CA ILE A 242 21.76 19.05 19.75
C ILE A 242 22.79 20.19 19.84
N SER A 243 24.08 19.87 19.77
CA SER A 243 25.16 20.87 19.80
C SER A 243 25.03 21.86 18.64
N LYS A 244 24.78 21.36 17.42
CA LYS A 244 24.58 22.22 16.24
C LYS A 244 23.32 23.08 16.34
N ALA A 245 22.23 22.53 16.86
CA ALA A 245 20.98 23.26 17.07
C ALA A 245 21.13 24.38 18.11
N LEU A 246 21.86 24.12 19.21
CA LEU A 246 22.16 25.12 20.23
C LEU A 246 23.07 26.21 19.69
N LEU A 247 24.09 25.87 18.91
CA LEU A 247 24.98 26.85 18.27
C LEU A 247 24.23 27.74 17.28
N THR A 248 23.37 27.17 16.43
CA THR A 248 22.58 27.92 15.44
C THR A 248 21.62 28.92 16.08
N HIS A 249 21.13 28.60 17.28
CA HIS A 249 20.18 29.44 18.03
C HIS A 249 20.81 30.12 19.25
N GLN A 250 22.13 30.25 19.30
CA GLN A 250 22.87 30.99 20.35
C GLN A 250 22.50 30.57 21.77
N GLY A 251 22.35 29.27 22.02
CA GLY A 251 21.95 28.72 23.32
C GLY A 251 20.48 28.93 23.70
N ASN A 252 19.62 29.41 22.79
CA ASN A 252 18.18 29.51 23.04
C ASN A 252 17.47 28.16 22.85
N ILE A 253 17.29 27.44 23.96
CA ILE A 253 16.68 26.11 24.02
C ILE A 253 15.26 26.09 23.41
N ALA A 254 14.45 27.13 23.63
CA ALA A 254 13.08 27.16 23.14
C ALA A 254 13.04 27.33 21.61
N SER A 255 13.95 28.14 21.06
CA SER A 255 14.08 28.33 19.62
C SER A 255 14.63 27.07 18.95
N ALA A 256 15.70 26.48 19.50
CA ALA A 256 16.29 25.24 19.02
C ALA A 256 15.27 24.08 19.01
N ALA A 257 14.52 23.88 20.09
CA ALA A 257 13.50 22.84 20.15
C ALA A 257 12.39 23.03 19.10
N ARG A 258 11.93 24.28 18.87
CA ARG A 258 10.93 24.59 17.84
C ARG A 258 11.48 24.35 16.43
N ALA A 259 12.71 24.77 16.15
CA ALA A 259 13.36 24.54 14.86
C ALA A 259 13.55 23.04 14.59
N SER A 260 13.87 22.27 15.62
CA SER A 260 13.97 20.80 15.56
C SER A 260 12.63 20.07 15.57
N GLN A 261 11.49 20.77 15.60
CA GLN A 261 10.14 20.18 15.69
C GLN A 261 10.00 19.18 16.85
N LYS A 262 10.69 19.43 17.97
CA LYS A 262 10.65 18.59 19.17
C LYS A 262 10.11 19.39 20.35
N HIS A 263 9.33 18.73 21.20
CA HIS A 263 8.82 19.38 22.40
C HIS A 263 9.99 19.82 23.31
N ARG A 264 9.95 21.05 23.85
CA ARG A 264 11.03 21.64 24.67
C ARG A 264 11.47 20.72 25.82
N ARG A 265 10.53 20.06 26.51
CA ARG A 265 10.88 19.12 27.61
C ARG A 265 11.65 17.89 27.13
N ALA A 266 11.33 17.38 25.93
CA ALA A 266 12.03 16.23 25.36
C ALA A 266 13.41 16.61 24.81
N PHE A 267 13.53 17.82 24.24
CA PHE A 267 14.82 18.39 23.86
C PHE A 267 15.72 18.57 25.09
N TRP A 268 15.18 19.13 26.18
CA TRP A 268 15.91 19.29 27.44
C TRP A 268 16.27 17.96 28.11
N ALA A 269 15.44 16.93 27.99
CA ALA A 269 15.77 15.59 28.46
C ALA A 269 16.97 14.99 27.72
N LEU A 270 17.06 15.20 26.40
CA LEU A 270 18.23 14.77 25.63
C LEU A 270 19.49 15.57 26.01
N MET A 271 19.37 16.87 26.24
CA MET A 271 20.49 17.68 26.76
C MET A 271 21.01 17.12 28.09
N ARG A 272 20.12 16.75 29.03
CA ARG A 272 20.53 16.13 30.30
C ARG A 272 21.12 14.74 30.13
N LYS A 273 20.56 13.92 29.24
CA LYS A 273 21.08 12.57 28.91
C LYS A 273 22.54 12.66 28.44
N TYR A 274 22.87 13.69 27.67
CA TYR A 274 24.20 13.90 27.09
C TYR A 274 25.06 14.96 27.78
N GLN A 275 24.58 15.53 28.90
CA GLN A 275 25.28 16.55 29.68
C GLN A 275 25.71 17.77 28.85
N ILE A 276 24.86 18.22 27.95
CA ILE A 276 25.10 19.39 27.09
C ILE A 276 24.46 20.62 27.73
N ASP A 277 25.27 21.63 28.05
CA ASP A 277 24.81 22.89 28.65
C ASP A 277 24.58 23.98 27.60
N ALA A 278 23.44 24.66 27.69
CA ALA A 278 23.08 25.72 26.74
C ALA A 278 23.93 27.00 26.88
N SER A 279 24.50 27.24 28.06
CA SER A 279 25.30 28.43 28.35
C SER A 279 26.56 28.51 27.50
N GLN A 280 27.17 27.35 27.19
CA GLN A 280 28.38 27.25 26.37
C GLN A 280 28.19 27.74 24.92
N TYR A 281 26.94 27.85 24.47
CA TYR A 281 26.60 28.26 23.11
C TYR A 281 26.02 29.68 23.03
N ARG A 282 25.97 30.39 24.15
CA ARG A 282 25.62 31.82 24.17
C ARG A 282 26.87 32.59 23.77
N ILE A 283 26.72 33.51 22.83
CA ILE A 283 27.77 34.47 22.52
C ILE A 283 27.77 35.45 23.70
N ASP A 284 28.86 35.50 24.47
CA ASP A 284 29.04 36.54 25.47
C ASP A 284 29.28 37.85 24.73
N ASP A 285 28.31 38.77 24.78
CA ASP A 285 28.47 40.18 24.36
C ASP A 285 29.34 40.96 25.37
N GLY A 286 30.38 40.33 25.92
CA GLY A 286 31.19 40.82 27.03
C GLY A 286 32.68 40.81 26.73
N ALA A 287 33.10 41.60 25.75
CA ALA A 287 34.46 42.08 25.60
C ALA A 287 34.45 43.47 24.94
N GLU A 288 34.32 44.51 25.78
CA GLU A 288 34.98 45.81 25.54
C GLU A 288 36.49 45.64 25.73
#